data_AF-A0AAV9JLU7-F1
#
_entry.id   AF-A0AAV9JLU7-F1
#
_cell.length_a   1.000
_cell.length_b   1.000
_cell.length_c   1.000
_cell.angle_alpha   90.00
_cell.angle_beta   90.00
_cell.angle_gamma   90.00
#
_symmetry.space_group_name_H-M   'P 1'
#
loop_
_entity.id
_entity.type
_entity.pdbx_description
1 polymer ?
#
loop_
_entity_poly.entity_id
_entity_poly.type
_entity_poly.pdbx_seq_one_letter_code
_entity_poly.pdbx_strand_id
1 'polypeptide(L)'
;MGYFEQVCQICAIAFNVGRIRKEGMDMTSTLQVEQPPLDSAKPKGAPTSYARQIPGPMKLSHSSQKAWNIPGPKRNTSPGQIAQVPSGKQTDCAGEMEHCISTQCLAAKLPGWQPERDDEEFETEARFCFLTGISKKSVYEWDVSSLKPRRHGIDETAILNNSQADKGLGEKSAMPMHPKCFELFKLVSQQRLGKVDIDGLWRLREEQGEFGDRFENFPHSSDVDVVDEQWYNCEPGTEYLAANSVDVPFLDGLIQSCIPETTDVGEVVFDAPERSESGHDAFSPLSPEICQMLMGYLSRRDVANLRCVSGSFIQLPQTYFRQLIKTEMPWMWELAALRGVDWYSLWCKLSVADGGAGLDENERKWLKDVPRLQYGKLHEELVAEGKPMSNPGQSGFNEEWRQRHSAMKRAADAEIKAGYDAGMWPARSNHVLLGLRNRRRIWEDLEEIMRRIAALLPDDLA
;
A
#
# COMPACT_ATOMS: atom_id res chain seq x y z
N MET A 1 3.40 -23.91 -14.70
CA MET A 1 2.60 -23.71 -13.48
C MET A 1 3.02 -22.39 -12.90
N GLY A 2 2.16 -21.37 -13.02
CA GLY A 2 2.40 -20.08 -12.37
C GLY A 2 2.27 -20.27 -10.87
N TYR A 3 3.29 -19.86 -10.13
CA TYR A 3 3.27 -19.81 -8.67
C TYR A 3 2.58 -18.49 -8.33
N PHE A 4 1.45 -18.52 -7.64
CA PHE A 4 0.75 -17.32 -7.14
C PHE A 4 0.81 -17.38 -5.62
N GLU A 5 1.30 -16.31 -5.00
CA GLU A 5 1.35 -16.20 -3.55
C GLU A 5 0.02 -15.74 -2.97
N GLN A 6 -0.17 -16.02 -1.69
CA GLN A 6 -1.31 -15.48 -0.95
C GLN A 6 -1.08 -14.01 -0.63
N VAL A 7 -2.10 -13.20 -0.91
CA VAL A 7 -2.08 -11.75 -0.71
C VAL A 7 -3.01 -11.35 0.42
N CYS A 8 -2.84 -10.15 0.96
CA CYS A 8 -3.82 -9.60 1.89
C CYS A 8 -5.17 -9.39 1.20
N GLN A 9 -6.24 -9.99 1.74
CA GLN A 9 -7.59 -9.90 1.17
C GLN A 9 -8.13 -8.47 1.09
N ILE A 10 -7.63 -7.57 1.94
CA ILE A 10 -8.08 -6.16 1.96
C ILE A 10 -7.29 -5.30 0.97
N CYS A 11 -5.98 -5.53 0.87
CA CYS A 11 -5.08 -4.56 0.26
C CYS A 11 -4.33 -5.08 -0.97
N ALA A 12 -4.49 -6.37 -1.31
CA ALA A 12 -3.82 -7.10 -2.41
C ALA A 12 -2.28 -7.15 -2.37
N ILE A 13 -1.64 -6.63 -1.31
CA ILE A 13 -0.18 -6.72 -1.20
C ILE A 13 0.21 -8.08 -0.61
N ALA A 14 1.24 -8.70 -1.20
CA ALA A 14 1.84 -9.95 -0.74
C ALA A 14 2.48 -9.78 0.65
N PHE A 15 2.42 -10.83 1.47
CA PHE A 15 3.06 -10.86 2.78
C PHE A 15 4.58 -11.07 2.71
N ASN A 16 5.08 -11.51 1.56
CA ASN A 16 6.50 -11.67 1.32
C ASN A 16 7.06 -10.41 0.66
N VAL A 17 7.91 -9.70 1.41
CA VAL A 17 8.52 -8.44 0.97
C VAL A 17 9.99 -8.68 0.65
N GLY A 18 10.34 -8.60 -0.63
CA GLY A 18 11.73 -8.71 -1.08
C GLY A 18 12.48 -7.40 -0.90
N ARG A 19 13.53 -7.37 -0.05
CA ARG A 19 14.41 -6.21 0.09
C ARG A 19 15.76 -6.44 -0.59
N ILE A 20 16.06 -5.65 -1.62
CA ILE A 20 17.39 -5.62 -2.24
C ILE A 20 18.33 -4.79 -1.34
N ARG A 21 19.40 -5.42 -0.82
CA ARG A 21 20.38 -4.76 0.05
C ARG A 21 21.37 -3.91 -0.75
N LYS A 22 21.80 -2.79 -0.17
CA LYS A 22 23.01 -2.07 -0.61
C LYS A 22 24.25 -2.68 0.05
N GLU A 23 25.36 -2.66 -0.68
CA GLU A 23 26.67 -3.09 -0.18
C GLU A 23 27.05 -2.24 1.06
N GLY A 24 27.33 -2.87 2.19
CA GLY A 24 27.73 -2.21 3.45
C GLY A 24 26.63 -2.02 4.52
N MET A 25 25.39 -2.46 4.30
CA MET A 25 24.34 -2.45 5.34
C MET A 25 24.55 -3.56 6.39
N ASP A 26 24.37 -3.23 7.67
CA ASP A 26 24.51 -4.16 8.80
C ASP A 26 23.42 -5.26 8.77
N MET A 27 23.83 -6.50 9.08
CA MET A 27 23.00 -7.72 9.09
C MET A 27 21.91 -7.70 10.17
N THR A 28 22.01 -6.82 11.16
CA THR A 28 21.01 -6.66 12.23
C THR A 28 19.77 -5.85 11.79
N SER A 29 19.85 -5.11 10.68
CA SER A 29 18.77 -4.27 10.14
C SER A 29 17.74 -5.02 9.26
N THR A 30 17.76 -6.34 9.29
CA THR A 30 16.86 -7.21 8.54
C THR A 30 15.56 -7.47 9.29
N LEU A 31 14.42 -7.32 8.60
CA LEU A 31 13.24 -8.13 8.89
C LEU A 31 13.64 -9.59 8.69
N GLN A 32 13.80 -10.34 9.79
CA GLN A 32 14.24 -11.72 9.73
C GLN A 32 13.10 -12.62 9.25
N VAL A 33 13.25 -13.22 8.07
CA VAL A 33 12.53 -14.44 7.70
C VAL A 33 13.21 -15.58 8.46
N GLU A 34 12.72 -15.90 9.66
CA GLU A 34 13.16 -17.08 10.39
C GLU A 34 12.60 -18.34 9.72
N GLN A 35 13.45 -19.12 9.05
CA GLN A 35 13.11 -20.51 8.77
C GLN A 35 13.11 -21.29 10.09
N PRO A 36 12.10 -22.12 10.38
CA PRO A 36 12.07 -22.91 11.61
C PRO A 36 13.25 -23.91 11.67
N PRO A 37 13.76 -24.21 12.87
CA PRO A 37 14.88 -25.14 13.03
C PRO A 37 14.46 -26.56 12.63
N LEU A 38 15.28 -27.21 11.79
CA LEU A 38 15.20 -28.64 11.49
C LEU A 38 15.60 -29.43 12.75
N ASP A 39 14.70 -29.59 13.71
CA ASP A 39 14.95 -30.46 14.87
C ASP A 39 14.53 -31.91 14.60
N SER A 40 15.55 -32.74 14.70
CA SER A 40 15.56 -34.19 14.58
C SER A 40 14.92 -34.87 15.79
N ALA A 41 13.75 -35.50 15.62
CA ALA A 41 13.37 -36.74 16.32
C ALA A 41 12.06 -37.30 15.73
N LYS A 42 12.15 -38.37 14.91
CA LYS A 42 11.00 -39.24 14.61
C LYS A 42 11.01 -40.45 15.56
N PRO A 43 9.90 -40.80 16.23
CA PRO A 43 9.69 -42.16 16.73
C PRO A 43 9.44 -43.10 15.54
N LYS A 44 10.02 -44.31 15.61
CA LYS A 44 10.00 -45.33 14.57
C LYS A 44 8.59 -45.90 14.37
N GLY A 45 8.09 -45.90 13.13
CA GLY A 45 6.94 -46.73 12.72
C GLY A 45 5.96 -46.11 11.73
N ALA A 46 6.41 -45.68 10.55
CA ALA A 46 5.52 -45.44 9.40
C ALA A 46 6.30 -45.64 8.08
N PRO A 47 5.65 -46.13 7.00
CA PRO A 47 6.34 -46.60 5.80
C PRO A 47 6.94 -45.43 5.00
N THR A 48 8.19 -45.62 4.59
CA THR A 48 8.98 -44.73 3.75
C THR A 48 8.49 -44.71 2.30
N SER A 49 8.11 -43.55 1.78
CA SER A 49 8.43 -43.16 0.40
C SER A 49 8.59 -41.62 0.32
N TYR A 50 9.71 -41.20 -0.29
CA TYR A 50 10.16 -39.82 -0.50
C TYR A 50 10.69 -39.03 0.70
N ALA A 51 11.74 -39.58 1.34
CA ALA A 51 12.74 -38.75 2.00
C ALA A 51 13.82 -38.35 0.95
N ARG A 52 13.81 -37.09 0.49
CA ARG A 52 15.03 -36.46 -0.04
C ARG A 52 15.56 -35.48 1.00
N GLN A 53 16.73 -35.79 1.52
CA GLN A 53 17.61 -34.85 2.20
C GLN A 53 17.83 -33.63 1.29
N ILE A 54 17.71 -32.41 1.83
CA ILE A 54 18.23 -31.20 1.19
C ILE A 54 19.08 -30.45 2.24
N PRO A 55 20.29 -29.96 1.89
CA PRO A 55 21.25 -29.39 2.83
C PRO A 55 20.93 -27.91 3.13
N GLY A 56 21.50 -27.37 4.20
CA GLY A 56 21.52 -25.92 4.45
C GLY A 56 22.12 -25.10 3.29
N PRO A 57 22.27 -23.78 3.49
CA PRO A 57 21.81 -22.74 2.56
C PRO A 57 21.91 -23.19 1.09
N MET A 58 20.75 -23.36 0.46
CA MET A 58 20.66 -23.88 -0.89
C MET A 58 21.28 -22.90 -1.89
N LYS A 59 22.54 -23.16 -2.26
CA LYS A 59 23.07 -22.80 -3.57
C LYS A 59 22.18 -23.48 -4.61
N LEU A 60 21.48 -22.68 -5.40
CA LEU A 60 20.74 -23.13 -6.58
C LEU A 60 21.66 -23.97 -7.47
N SER A 61 21.43 -25.28 -7.52
CA SER A 61 21.91 -26.15 -8.60
C SER A 61 20.80 -26.29 -9.64
N HIS A 62 21.14 -25.92 -10.88
CA HIS A 62 20.28 -25.68 -12.03
C HIS A 62 19.31 -26.80 -12.44
N SER A 63 18.06 -26.40 -12.66
CA SER A 63 17.39 -26.39 -13.98
C SER A 63 16.13 -25.54 -13.79
N SER A 64 15.93 -24.35 -14.34
CA SER A 64 16.31 -23.78 -15.61
C SER A 64 16.09 -22.27 -15.54
N GLN A 65 17.14 -21.50 -15.25
CA GLN A 65 17.36 -20.09 -15.61
C GLN A 65 18.71 -19.69 -15.00
N LYS A 66 19.63 -19.24 -15.85
CA LYS A 66 21.05 -19.06 -15.51
C LYS A 66 21.28 -17.79 -14.70
N ALA A 67 21.18 -17.89 -13.37
CA ALA A 67 21.85 -16.97 -12.46
C ALA A 67 23.31 -17.42 -12.28
N TRP A 68 24.27 -16.60 -12.73
CA TRP A 68 25.70 -16.88 -12.63
C TRP A 68 26.23 -16.48 -11.24
N ASN A 69 26.84 -17.43 -10.54
CA ASN A 69 27.79 -17.17 -9.46
C ASN A 69 29.21 -17.51 -9.97
N ILE A 70 30.13 -16.54 -10.01
CA ILE A 70 31.58 -16.74 -10.18
C ILE A 70 32.30 -15.98 -9.05
N PRO A 71 33.28 -16.60 -8.34
CA PRO A 71 33.93 -16.00 -7.16
C PRO A 71 35.14 -15.10 -7.51
N GLY A 72 35.09 -13.82 -7.11
CA GLY A 72 36.21 -12.84 -7.00
C GLY A 72 36.95 -12.47 -8.31
N PRO A 73 37.64 -11.30 -8.45
CA PRO A 73 38.24 -10.48 -7.40
C PRO A 73 37.89 -8.98 -7.47
N LYS A 74 38.05 -8.26 -6.35
CA LYS A 74 38.20 -6.79 -6.22
C LYS A 74 37.50 -5.96 -7.31
N ARG A 75 36.19 -5.74 -7.18
CA ARG A 75 35.51 -4.67 -7.92
C ARG A 75 34.96 -3.66 -6.93
N ASN A 76 35.40 -2.43 -7.08
CA ASN A 76 34.77 -1.24 -6.53
C ASN A 76 33.40 -1.05 -7.20
N THR A 77 32.42 -1.89 -6.88
CA THR A 77 31.05 -1.74 -7.38
C THR A 77 30.31 -0.74 -6.51
N SER A 78 30.30 0.51 -6.97
CA SER A 78 29.39 1.55 -6.51
C SER A 78 27.91 1.14 -6.71
N PRO A 79 26.99 1.70 -5.92
CA PRO A 79 25.85 1.00 -5.34
C PRO A 79 24.61 0.92 -6.24
N GLY A 80 23.96 -0.25 -6.25
CA GLY A 80 22.58 -0.42 -6.74
C GLY A 80 21.61 0.37 -5.86
N GLN A 81 21.14 1.50 -6.39
CA GLN A 81 20.16 2.39 -5.78
C GLN A 81 18.81 1.67 -5.64
N ILE A 82 18.39 1.34 -4.41
CA ILE A 82 17.17 1.98 -3.87
C ILE A 82 17.28 3.47 -4.17
N ALA A 83 16.28 4.02 -4.86
CA ALA A 83 16.17 5.44 -5.13
C ALA A 83 16.59 6.21 -3.87
N GLN A 84 17.75 6.85 -3.92
CA GLN A 84 17.97 7.98 -3.06
C GLN A 84 16.91 8.97 -3.50
N VAL A 85 15.99 9.30 -2.62
CA VAL A 85 15.39 10.63 -2.63
C VAL A 85 16.59 11.59 -2.79
N PRO A 86 16.61 12.52 -3.76
CA PRO A 86 17.75 13.41 -3.99
C PRO A 86 18.06 14.38 -2.83
N SER A 87 17.46 14.19 -1.66
CA SER A 87 17.87 14.85 -0.42
C SER A 87 18.65 13.83 0.42
N GLY A 88 19.87 14.17 0.82
CA GLY A 88 20.77 13.33 1.61
C GLY A 88 20.27 13.05 3.04
N LYS A 89 19.07 12.52 3.20
CA LYS A 89 18.53 12.02 4.46
C LYS A 89 18.16 10.55 4.29
N GLN A 90 18.73 9.75 5.16
CA GLN A 90 18.40 8.35 5.39
C GLN A 90 16.92 8.29 5.79
N THR A 91 16.02 8.00 4.85
CA THR A 91 14.63 7.70 5.18
C THR A 91 14.63 6.39 5.97
N ASP A 92 14.03 6.42 7.17
CA ASP A 92 13.79 5.24 8.01
C ASP A 92 12.68 4.36 7.38
N CYS A 93 12.91 3.89 6.15
CA CYS A 93 12.00 3.00 5.44
C CYS A 93 11.65 1.74 6.25
N ALA A 94 12.53 1.33 7.18
CA ALA A 94 12.26 0.21 8.07
C ALA A 94 11.13 0.47 9.07
N GLY A 95 11.03 1.70 9.61
CA GLY A 95 9.94 2.09 10.52
C GLY A 95 8.64 2.31 9.76
N GLU A 96 8.70 2.90 8.57
CA GLU A 96 7.51 3.07 7.72
C GLU A 96 6.94 1.73 7.22
N MET A 97 7.77 0.70 7.04
CA MET A 97 7.31 -0.64 6.64
C MET A 97 6.99 -1.55 7.84
N GLU A 98 6.94 -1.02 9.06
CA GLU A 98 6.63 -1.83 10.23
C GLU A 98 5.25 -2.51 10.07
N HIS A 99 5.20 -3.81 10.36
CA HIS A 99 4.02 -4.68 10.22
C HIS A 99 3.57 -5.02 8.79
N CYS A 100 4.31 -4.63 7.75
CA CYS A 100 3.97 -5.00 6.37
C CYS A 100 4.09 -6.51 6.06
N ILE A 101 4.79 -7.27 6.91
CA ILE A 101 4.89 -8.74 6.82
C ILE A 101 4.02 -9.45 7.86
N SER A 102 3.36 -8.71 8.75
CA SER A 102 2.53 -9.30 9.79
C SER A 102 1.24 -9.81 9.18
N THR A 103 0.79 -10.99 9.60
CA THR A 103 -0.44 -11.60 9.10
C THR A 103 -1.39 -11.90 10.25
N GLN A 104 -2.65 -11.57 10.06
CA GLN A 104 -3.79 -12.03 10.84
C GLN A 104 -4.76 -12.69 9.89
N CYS A 105 -5.64 -13.56 10.39
CA CYS A 105 -6.61 -14.22 9.55
C CYS A 105 -8.01 -14.16 10.15
N LEU A 106 -9.03 -14.20 9.31
CA LEU A 106 -10.37 -14.63 9.71
C LEU A 106 -10.44 -16.15 9.56
N ALA A 107 -10.93 -16.86 10.57
CA ALA A 107 -11.09 -18.30 10.56
C ALA A 107 -12.56 -18.68 10.81
N ALA A 108 -13.00 -19.81 10.25
CA ALA A 108 -14.35 -20.29 10.41
C ALA A 108 -14.63 -20.76 11.85
N LYS A 109 -15.82 -20.44 12.36
CA LYS A 109 -16.32 -20.99 13.62
C LYS A 109 -16.75 -22.44 13.41
N LEU A 110 -15.98 -23.37 13.97
CA LEU A 110 -16.29 -24.79 13.92
C LEU A 110 -17.40 -25.18 14.92
N PRO A 111 -18.07 -26.32 14.73
CA PRO A 111 -19.03 -26.84 15.71
C PRO A 111 -18.41 -26.94 17.11
N GLY A 112 -19.06 -26.31 18.09
CA GLY A 112 -18.55 -26.25 19.46
C GLY A 112 -17.66 -25.04 19.76
N TRP A 113 -17.52 -24.09 18.84
CA TRP A 113 -16.94 -22.78 19.11
C TRP A 113 -17.66 -22.10 20.29
N GLN A 114 -16.89 -21.48 21.18
CA GLN A 114 -17.37 -20.75 22.35
C GLN A 114 -16.57 -19.46 22.48
N PRO A 115 -17.20 -18.33 22.84
CA PRO A 115 -16.49 -17.07 23.03
C PRO A 115 -15.38 -17.19 24.09
N GLU A 116 -14.20 -16.68 23.77
CA GLU A 116 -13.09 -16.48 24.69
C GLU A 116 -13.16 -15.07 25.31
N ARG A 117 -12.42 -14.83 26.40
CA ARG A 117 -12.51 -13.55 27.15
C ARG A 117 -11.92 -12.36 26.40
N ASP A 118 -11.02 -12.62 25.48
CA ASP A 118 -10.32 -11.65 24.64
C ASP A 118 -11.01 -11.44 23.29
N ASP A 119 -12.16 -12.07 23.05
CA ASP A 119 -12.99 -11.82 21.87
C ASP A 119 -13.62 -10.43 21.90
N GLU A 120 -13.51 -9.70 20.79
CA GLU A 120 -14.22 -8.45 20.60
C GLU A 120 -15.73 -8.70 20.41
N GLU A 121 -16.56 -7.69 20.69
CA GLU A 121 -18.03 -7.81 20.62
C GLU A 121 -18.50 -8.28 19.23
N PHE A 122 -17.93 -7.72 18.16
CA PHE A 122 -18.25 -8.11 16.79
C PHE A 122 -17.87 -9.56 16.46
N GLU A 123 -16.85 -10.12 17.11
CA GLU A 123 -16.49 -11.53 16.92
C GLU A 123 -17.50 -12.45 17.60
N THR A 124 -18.05 -12.03 18.74
CA THR A 124 -19.09 -12.79 19.44
C THR A 124 -20.41 -12.74 18.67
N GLU A 125 -20.75 -11.58 18.10
CA GLU A 125 -21.96 -11.37 17.29
C GLU A 125 -21.90 -12.07 15.92
N ALA A 126 -20.71 -12.20 15.34
CA ALA A 126 -20.50 -12.90 14.07
C ALA A 126 -20.93 -14.38 14.18
N ARG A 127 -21.59 -14.88 13.14
CA ARG A 127 -22.08 -16.25 13.03
C ARG A 127 -21.04 -17.21 12.47
N PHE A 128 -20.23 -16.75 11.50
CA PHE A 128 -19.44 -17.65 10.67
C PHE A 128 -17.95 -17.62 10.97
N CYS A 129 -17.41 -16.48 11.41
CA CYS A 129 -15.96 -16.31 11.54
C CYS A 129 -15.53 -15.54 12.79
N PHE A 130 -14.24 -15.64 13.11
CA PHE A 130 -13.56 -14.92 14.18
C PHE A 130 -12.12 -14.61 13.78
N LEU A 131 -11.42 -13.72 14.49
CA LEU A 131 -10.03 -13.37 14.19
C LEU A 131 -9.04 -14.29 14.90
N THR A 132 -8.01 -14.70 14.18
CA THR A 132 -6.86 -15.37 14.77
C THR A 132 -5.95 -14.37 15.50
N GLY A 133 -4.94 -14.89 16.20
CA GLY A 133 -3.82 -14.08 16.67
C GLY A 133 -3.02 -13.44 15.54
N ILE A 134 -1.99 -12.68 15.87
CA ILE A 134 -1.13 -12.03 14.87
C ILE A 134 0.16 -12.83 14.76
N SER A 135 0.53 -13.18 13.53
CA SER A 135 1.87 -13.64 13.20
C SER A 135 2.73 -12.46 12.78
N LYS A 136 3.96 -12.41 13.30
CA LYS A 136 5.01 -11.47 12.86
C LYS A 136 5.98 -12.11 11.87
N LYS A 137 5.72 -13.35 11.47
CA LYS A 137 6.54 -14.10 10.51
C LYS A 137 5.93 -13.94 9.13
N SER A 138 6.79 -13.96 8.12
CA SER A 138 6.34 -14.03 6.73
C SER A 138 5.56 -15.32 6.49
N VAL A 139 4.64 -15.25 5.53
CA VAL A 139 3.84 -16.40 5.12
C VAL A 139 4.72 -17.37 4.33
N TYR A 140 4.65 -18.66 4.67
CA TYR A 140 5.33 -19.70 3.90
C TYR A 140 4.31 -20.43 3.02
N GLU A 141 4.34 -20.14 1.72
CA GLU A 141 3.47 -20.71 0.67
C GLU A 141 1.95 -20.56 0.96
N TRP A 142 1.41 -21.40 1.85
CA TRP A 142 -0.01 -21.56 2.15
C TRP A 142 -0.33 -21.45 3.64
N ASP A 143 0.66 -21.37 4.51
CA ASP A 143 0.47 -21.50 5.95
C ASP A 143 0.98 -20.27 6.71
N VAL A 144 0.21 -19.89 7.72
CA VAL A 144 0.59 -18.90 8.72
C VAL A 144 0.83 -19.64 10.03
N SER A 145 2.02 -19.46 10.60
CA SER A 145 2.40 -20.04 11.88
C SER A 145 2.71 -18.94 12.90
N SER A 146 2.87 -19.34 14.17
CA SER A 146 3.24 -18.44 15.27
C SER A 146 2.19 -17.34 15.53
N LEU A 147 0.91 -17.66 15.36
CA LEU A 147 -0.20 -16.75 15.67
C LEU A 147 -0.27 -16.53 17.18
N LYS A 148 -0.09 -15.27 17.62
CA LYS A 148 -0.09 -14.90 19.04
C LYS A 148 -1.00 -13.68 19.31
N PRO A 149 -1.83 -13.70 20.37
CA PRO A 149 -2.08 -14.84 21.26
C PRO A 149 -2.73 -16.02 20.52
N ARG A 150 -2.62 -17.23 21.09
CA ARG A 150 -3.35 -18.40 20.57
C ARG A 150 -4.81 -18.21 20.93
N ARG A 151 -5.68 -18.12 19.92
CA ARG A 151 -7.13 -17.88 20.08
C ARG A 151 -7.90 -19.08 19.58
N HIS A 152 -8.89 -19.53 20.34
CA HIS A 152 -9.75 -20.67 19.99
C HIS A 152 -8.97 -21.95 19.63
N GLY A 153 -7.80 -22.13 20.25
CA GLY A 153 -6.91 -23.26 19.99
C GLY A 153 -6.10 -23.18 18.69
N ILE A 154 -6.17 -22.07 17.93
CA ILE A 154 -5.43 -21.88 16.66
C ILE A 154 -4.11 -21.15 16.90
N ASP A 155 -2.99 -21.82 16.63
CA ASP A 155 -1.63 -21.27 16.62
C ASP A 155 -0.96 -21.31 15.23
N GLU A 156 -1.51 -22.13 14.33
CA GLU A 156 -1.17 -22.22 12.91
C GLU A 156 -2.43 -22.49 12.06
N THR A 157 -2.47 -21.98 10.84
CA THR A 157 -3.59 -22.21 9.91
C THR A 157 -3.13 -22.13 8.46
N ALA A 158 -3.79 -22.90 7.59
CA ALA A 158 -3.71 -22.71 6.15
C ALA A 158 -4.50 -21.45 5.76
N ILE A 159 -4.08 -20.76 4.71
CA ILE A 159 -4.70 -19.55 4.19
C ILE A 159 -5.02 -19.65 2.70
N LEU A 160 -6.16 -19.06 2.32
CA LEU A 160 -6.62 -18.99 0.93
C LEU A 160 -7.33 -17.66 0.63
N ASN A 161 -7.02 -17.04 -0.51
CA ASN A 161 -7.73 -15.88 -1.04
C ASN A 161 -9.08 -16.22 -1.70
N ASN A 162 -9.25 -17.46 -2.17
CA ASN A 162 -10.49 -17.96 -2.78
C ASN A 162 -11.38 -18.72 -1.80
N SER A 163 -12.56 -19.15 -2.27
CA SER A 163 -13.55 -19.89 -1.47
C SER A 163 -12.98 -21.17 -0.84
N GLN A 164 -13.56 -21.59 0.29
CA GLN A 164 -13.13 -22.83 0.95
C GLN A 164 -13.43 -24.09 0.11
N ALA A 165 -14.42 -24.02 -0.79
CA ALA A 165 -14.86 -25.13 -1.62
C ALA A 165 -13.85 -25.48 -2.74
N ASP A 166 -13.15 -24.49 -3.28
CA ASP A 166 -12.39 -24.61 -4.54
C ASP A 166 -11.14 -25.52 -4.46
N LYS A 167 -10.64 -25.86 -3.27
CA LYS A 167 -9.42 -26.69 -3.13
C LYS A 167 -9.59 -28.03 -2.43
N GLY A 168 -10.81 -28.41 -2.03
CA GLY A 168 -11.02 -29.67 -1.29
C GLY A 168 -10.25 -29.75 0.03
N LEU A 169 -9.76 -28.61 0.55
CA LEU A 169 -9.05 -28.48 1.83
C LEU A 169 -10.01 -28.40 3.04
N GLY A 170 -11.31 -28.40 2.79
CA GLY A 170 -12.35 -28.35 3.82
C GLY A 170 -12.40 -27.03 4.59
N GLU A 171 -13.15 -27.02 5.70
CA GLU A 171 -13.43 -25.90 6.61
C GLU A 171 -12.20 -25.29 7.33
N LYS A 172 -10.98 -25.57 6.86
CA LYS A 172 -9.71 -25.30 7.58
C LYS A 172 -8.89 -24.14 7.02
N SER A 173 -9.32 -23.53 5.92
CA SER A 173 -8.60 -22.39 5.35
C SER A 173 -9.12 -21.07 5.90
N ALA A 174 -8.19 -20.24 6.37
CA ALA A 174 -8.45 -18.92 6.91
C ALA A 174 -8.22 -17.85 5.82
N MET A 175 -8.89 -16.72 5.95
CA MET A 175 -8.76 -15.59 5.03
C MET A 175 -7.65 -14.66 5.52
N PRO A 176 -6.54 -14.47 4.79
CA PRO A 176 -5.37 -13.74 5.27
C PRO A 176 -5.51 -12.22 5.08
N MET A 177 -5.01 -11.44 6.04
CA MET A 177 -4.96 -9.98 5.97
C MET A 177 -3.82 -9.39 6.80
N HIS A 178 -3.37 -8.20 6.44
CA HIS A 178 -2.49 -7.41 7.31
C HIS A 178 -3.29 -6.88 8.50
N PRO A 179 -2.81 -6.99 9.75
CA PRO A 179 -3.51 -6.48 10.92
C PRO A 179 -3.90 -5.00 10.80
N LYS A 180 -2.99 -4.17 10.26
CA LYS A 180 -3.26 -2.74 10.04
C LYS A 180 -4.29 -2.46 8.95
N CYS A 181 -4.40 -3.33 7.95
CA CYS A 181 -5.50 -3.24 6.98
C CYS A 181 -6.84 -3.60 7.62
N PHE A 182 -6.85 -4.56 8.56
CA PHE A 182 -8.05 -4.92 9.30
C PHE A 182 -8.51 -3.82 10.26
N GLU A 183 -7.59 -3.09 10.90
CA GLU A 183 -7.95 -1.90 11.70
C GLU A 183 -8.68 -0.85 10.84
N LEU A 184 -8.22 -0.62 9.60
CA LEU A 184 -8.94 0.26 8.66
C LEU A 184 -10.31 -0.32 8.29
N PHE A 185 -10.41 -1.63 8.06
CA PHE A 185 -11.69 -2.29 7.81
C PHE A 185 -12.67 -2.06 8.95
N LYS A 186 -12.25 -2.19 10.22
CA LYS A 186 -13.11 -1.91 11.39
C LYS A 186 -13.66 -0.50 11.34
N LEU A 187 -12.81 0.49 11.08
CA LEU A 187 -13.20 1.90 11.00
C LEU A 187 -14.22 2.15 9.87
N VAL A 188 -13.91 1.69 8.65
CA VAL A 188 -14.76 1.93 7.47
C VAL A 188 -16.08 1.15 7.60
N SER A 189 -16.03 -0.10 8.04
CA SER A 189 -17.22 -0.93 8.29
C SER A 189 -18.14 -0.27 9.31
N GLN A 190 -17.58 0.20 10.44
CA GLN A 190 -18.37 0.90 11.45
C GLN A 190 -19.01 2.18 10.89
N GLN A 191 -18.28 2.92 10.06
CA GLN A 191 -18.79 4.17 9.49
C GLN A 191 -19.85 3.96 8.39
N ARG A 192 -19.78 2.87 7.62
CA ARG A 192 -20.66 2.61 6.47
C ARG A 192 -21.83 1.69 6.80
N LEU A 193 -21.61 0.68 7.64
CA LEU A 193 -22.59 -0.35 7.98
C LEU A 193 -23.11 -0.22 9.42
N GLY A 194 -22.53 0.65 10.25
CA GLY A 194 -22.90 0.82 11.65
C GLY A 194 -22.42 -0.29 12.58
N LYS A 195 -21.70 -1.28 12.04
CA LYS A 195 -21.11 -2.42 12.75
C LYS A 195 -19.82 -2.86 12.05
N VAL A 196 -18.98 -3.63 12.74
CA VAL A 196 -17.83 -4.33 12.12
C VAL A 196 -18.33 -5.65 11.53
N ASP A 197 -18.57 -5.71 10.21
CA ASP A 197 -19.22 -6.84 9.55
C ASP A 197 -18.21 -7.87 9.01
N ILE A 198 -17.56 -8.61 9.92
CA ILE A 198 -16.59 -9.65 9.53
C ILE A 198 -17.25 -10.81 8.78
N ASP A 199 -18.52 -11.12 9.04
CA ASP A 199 -19.28 -12.12 8.30
C ASP A 199 -19.58 -11.65 6.87
N GLY A 200 -19.87 -10.35 6.68
CA GLY A 200 -19.98 -9.74 5.36
C GLY A 200 -18.70 -9.93 4.55
N LEU A 201 -17.54 -9.65 5.14
CA LEU A 201 -16.24 -9.83 4.47
C LEU A 201 -15.96 -11.31 4.16
N TRP A 202 -16.30 -12.21 5.09
CA TRP A 202 -16.18 -13.65 4.90
C TRP A 202 -17.04 -14.15 3.74
N ARG A 203 -18.32 -13.76 3.69
CA ARG A 203 -19.24 -14.12 2.60
C ARG A 203 -18.76 -13.57 1.26
N LEU A 204 -18.22 -12.35 1.24
CA LEU A 204 -17.65 -11.78 0.02
C LEU A 204 -16.50 -12.64 -0.54
N ARG A 205 -15.64 -13.19 0.32
CA ARG A 205 -14.62 -14.17 -0.09
C ARG A 205 -15.26 -15.46 -0.61
N GLU A 206 -16.27 -15.99 0.06
CA GLU A 206 -16.88 -17.25 -0.39
C GLU A 206 -17.59 -17.10 -1.75
N GLU A 207 -18.18 -15.95 -2.04
CA GLU A 207 -18.88 -15.70 -3.31
C GLU A 207 -17.97 -15.21 -4.44
N GLN A 208 -16.98 -14.37 -4.14
CA GLN A 208 -16.18 -13.66 -5.15
C GLN A 208 -14.68 -13.89 -4.98
N GLY A 209 -14.23 -14.69 -4.02
CA GLY A 209 -12.81 -14.89 -3.77
C GLY A 209 -12.11 -15.53 -4.95
N GLU A 210 -11.00 -14.94 -5.38
CA GLU A 210 -10.20 -15.43 -6.49
C GLU A 210 -8.81 -15.88 -6.00
N PHE A 211 -8.11 -16.70 -6.79
CA PHE A 211 -6.82 -17.27 -6.38
C PHE A 211 -5.63 -16.36 -6.68
N GLY A 212 -5.65 -15.70 -7.86
CA GLY A 212 -4.62 -14.76 -8.29
C GLY A 212 -5.02 -13.29 -8.12
N ASP A 213 -6.30 -13.04 -7.82
CA ASP A 213 -6.83 -11.75 -7.39
C ASP A 213 -7.53 -12.00 -6.05
N ARG A 214 -7.65 -10.99 -5.19
CA ARG A 214 -8.38 -11.12 -3.94
C ARG A 214 -9.88 -11.39 -4.19
N PHE A 215 -10.49 -10.67 -5.12
CA PHE A 215 -11.91 -10.79 -5.46
C PHE A 215 -12.09 -10.64 -6.96
N GLU A 216 -13.05 -11.36 -7.54
CA GLU A 216 -13.32 -11.32 -8.97
C GLU A 216 -13.61 -9.89 -9.45
N ASN A 217 -12.90 -9.47 -10.50
CA ASN A 217 -13.03 -8.15 -11.13
C ASN A 217 -12.90 -6.98 -10.13
N PHE A 218 -11.93 -7.02 -9.21
CA PHE A 218 -11.76 -5.95 -8.23
C PHE A 218 -11.06 -4.71 -8.85
N PRO A 219 -11.62 -3.49 -8.74
CA PRO A 219 -11.00 -2.28 -9.30
C PRO A 219 -9.88 -1.76 -8.39
N HIS A 220 -8.73 -2.43 -8.36
CA HIS A 220 -7.57 -1.96 -7.58
C HIS A 220 -6.73 -0.93 -8.36
N SER A 221 -5.83 -0.27 -7.64
CA SER A 221 -4.82 0.61 -8.24
C SER A 221 -3.91 -0.17 -9.19
N SER A 222 -3.57 0.44 -10.34
CA SER A 222 -2.61 -0.09 -11.31
C SER A 222 -1.20 -0.30 -10.73
N ASP A 223 -0.89 0.34 -9.60
CA ASP A 223 0.38 0.14 -8.91
C ASP A 223 0.47 -1.23 -8.22
N VAL A 224 -0.67 -1.86 -7.90
CA VAL A 224 -0.71 -3.21 -7.33
C VAL A 224 -0.29 -4.22 -8.39
N ASP A 225 -0.84 -4.14 -9.60
CA ASP A 225 -0.48 -5.01 -10.74
C ASP A 225 1.00 -5.04 -11.05
N VAL A 226 1.65 -3.90 -10.82
CA VAL A 226 3.05 -3.68 -11.13
C VAL A 226 3.97 -4.37 -10.12
N VAL A 227 3.52 -4.53 -8.88
CA VAL A 227 4.31 -5.11 -7.78
C VAL A 227 3.87 -6.53 -7.42
N ASP A 228 2.80 -7.02 -8.07
CA ASP A 228 2.19 -8.33 -7.84
C ASP A 228 2.97 -9.44 -8.56
N GLU A 229 3.95 -10.00 -7.84
CA GLU A 229 4.71 -11.20 -8.24
C GLU A 229 4.71 -12.22 -7.08
N GLN A 230 5.65 -13.18 -7.09
CA GLN A 230 5.91 -14.08 -5.95
C GLN A 230 6.46 -13.38 -4.70
N TRP A 231 6.64 -12.07 -4.74
CA TRP A 231 6.99 -11.25 -3.59
C TRP A 231 6.69 -9.81 -4.00
N TYR A 232 6.47 -8.93 -3.03
CA TYR A 232 6.42 -7.50 -3.31
C TYR A 232 7.76 -7.07 -3.91
N ASN A 233 7.74 -6.72 -5.20
CA ASN A 233 8.88 -6.20 -5.93
C ASN A 233 8.79 -4.67 -5.94
N CYS A 234 9.51 -4.02 -5.03
CA CYS A 234 9.47 -2.57 -4.87
C CYS A 234 9.93 -1.86 -6.15
N GLU A 235 9.00 -1.20 -6.83
CA GLU A 235 9.31 -0.30 -7.95
C GLU A 235 9.37 1.16 -7.48
N PRO A 236 10.20 2.01 -8.13
CA PRO A 236 10.24 3.43 -7.81
C PRO A 236 8.87 4.10 -7.91
N GLY A 237 8.44 4.76 -6.83
CA GLY A 237 7.13 5.40 -6.72
C GLY A 237 5.99 4.48 -6.26
N THR A 238 6.23 3.19 -6.01
CA THR A 238 5.26 2.27 -5.39
C THR A 238 5.59 1.92 -3.94
N GLU A 239 6.60 2.58 -3.35
CA GLU A 239 7.09 2.32 -2.00
C GLU A 239 5.99 2.47 -0.94
N TYR A 240 5.03 3.37 -1.21
CA TYR A 240 3.89 3.60 -0.33
C TYR A 240 3.03 2.36 -0.12
N LEU A 241 2.98 1.41 -1.05
CA LEU A 241 2.17 0.19 -0.92
C LEU A 241 2.58 -0.66 0.29
N ALA A 242 3.86 -0.62 0.67
CA ALA A 242 4.39 -1.34 1.82
C ALA A 242 4.46 -0.49 3.10
N ALA A 243 4.02 0.77 3.06
CA ALA A 243 4.04 1.66 4.22
C ALA A 243 2.85 1.41 5.16
N ASN A 244 3.06 1.54 6.47
CA ASN A 244 2.03 1.38 7.49
C ASN A 244 0.93 2.44 7.29
N SER A 245 -0.28 1.97 7.02
CA SER A 245 -1.44 2.81 6.71
C SER A 245 -2.13 3.37 7.95
N VAL A 246 -1.84 2.84 9.14
CA VAL A 246 -2.45 3.28 10.40
C VAL A 246 -1.48 4.16 11.16
N ASP A 247 -0.29 3.64 11.48
CA ASP A 247 0.73 4.39 12.22
C ASP A 247 1.62 5.14 11.22
N VAL A 248 1.16 6.29 10.76
CA VAL A 248 1.86 7.10 9.76
C VAL A 248 2.89 7.99 10.47
N PRO A 249 4.21 7.74 10.31
CA PRO A 249 5.22 8.56 10.96
C PRO A 249 5.09 10.03 10.55
N PHE A 250 5.37 10.95 11.48
CA PHE A 250 5.30 12.40 11.29
C PHE A 250 3.91 13.00 11.03
N LEU A 251 2.84 12.19 10.89
CA LEU A 251 1.48 12.71 10.73
C LEU A 251 1.05 13.54 11.94
N ASP A 252 1.31 13.05 13.15
CA ASP A 252 1.02 13.80 14.38
C ASP A 252 1.79 15.12 14.44
N GLY A 253 3.07 15.11 14.06
CA GLY A 253 3.88 16.33 13.99
C GLY A 253 3.33 17.34 12.98
N LEU A 254 2.84 16.87 11.82
CA LEU A 254 2.18 17.70 10.82
C LEU A 254 0.90 18.33 11.40
N ILE A 255 0.06 17.54 12.07
CA ILE A 255 -1.17 18.02 12.70
C ILE A 255 -0.86 19.07 13.79
N GLN A 256 0.08 18.77 14.69
CA GLN A 256 0.50 19.67 15.76
C GLN A 256 1.04 21.00 15.22
N SER A 257 1.76 20.97 14.10
CA SER A 257 2.27 22.19 13.44
C SER A 257 1.17 23.08 12.84
N CYS A 258 -0.09 22.65 12.85
CA CYS A 258 -1.26 23.43 12.43
C CYS A 258 -2.12 23.90 13.60
N ILE A 259 -1.71 23.61 14.84
CA ILE A 259 -2.34 24.15 16.05
C ILE A 259 -1.61 25.46 16.36
N PRO A 260 -2.29 26.61 16.28
CA PRO A 260 -1.66 27.88 16.59
C PRO A 260 -1.36 28.01 18.09
N GLU A 261 -0.29 28.73 18.41
CA GLU A 261 0.12 28.99 19.80
C GLU A 261 -0.88 29.91 20.54
N THR A 262 -1.68 30.66 19.79
CA THR A 262 -2.72 31.57 20.30
C THR A 262 -4.11 30.99 20.04
N THR A 263 -5.04 31.22 20.97
CA THR A 263 -6.45 30.77 20.85
C THR A 263 -7.24 31.48 19.73
N ASP A 264 -6.68 32.51 19.12
CA ASP A 264 -7.31 33.28 18.05
C ASP A 264 -6.96 32.67 16.69
N VAL A 265 -7.65 31.60 16.32
CA VAL A 265 -7.66 31.13 14.93
C VAL A 265 -8.64 32.03 14.20
N GLY A 266 -8.14 32.90 13.32
CA GLY A 266 -9.00 33.74 12.50
C GLY A 266 -10.09 32.89 11.84
N GLU A 267 -11.36 33.28 12.02
CA GLU A 267 -12.50 32.54 11.44
C GLU A 267 -12.44 32.50 9.91
N VAL A 268 -11.69 33.44 9.32
CA VAL A 268 -11.51 33.65 7.89
C VAL A 268 -10.04 33.48 7.50
N VAL A 269 -9.80 32.87 6.34
CA VAL A 269 -8.47 32.47 5.86
C VAL A 269 -7.82 33.51 4.94
N PHE A 270 -8.62 34.30 4.24
CA PHE A 270 -8.14 35.28 3.26
C PHE A 270 -8.60 36.68 3.66
N ASP A 271 -7.68 37.64 3.57
CA ASP A 271 -7.99 39.04 3.80
C ASP A 271 -8.96 39.56 2.72
N ALA A 272 -9.88 40.43 3.14
CA ALA A 272 -10.72 41.14 2.19
C ALA A 272 -9.85 42.19 1.45
N PRO A 273 -9.95 42.31 0.12
CA PRO A 273 -9.28 43.38 -0.60
C PRO A 273 -9.81 44.73 -0.11
N GLU A 274 -8.95 45.75 -0.14
CA GLU A 274 -9.36 47.13 0.03
C GLU A 274 -10.47 47.44 -0.99
N ARG A 275 -11.62 47.93 -0.52
CA ARG A 275 -12.87 48.07 -1.28
C ARG A 275 -12.64 48.66 -2.68
N SER A 276 -12.82 47.84 -3.71
CA SER A 276 -13.10 48.33 -5.07
C SER A 276 -14.60 48.53 -5.22
N GLU A 277 -15.07 49.76 -5.38
CA GLU A 277 -16.49 50.17 -5.46
C GLU A 277 -17.24 49.73 -6.74
N SER A 278 -16.80 48.69 -7.45
CA SER A 278 -17.34 48.36 -8.77
C SER A 278 -17.96 46.97 -8.83
N GLY A 279 -19.29 46.91 -8.73
CA GLY A 279 -20.10 45.77 -9.15
C GLY A 279 -21.26 45.45 -8.21
N HIS A 280 -22.48 45.40 -8.74
CA HIS A 280 -23.62 44.79 -8.03
C HIS A 280 -23.35 43.28 -7.89
N ASP A 281 -22.75 42.87 -6.77
CA ASP A 281 -22.55 41.46 -6.46
C ASP A 281 -23.91 40.80 -6.17
N ALA A 282 -24.31 39.85 -7.02
CA ALA A 282 -25.58 39.14 -6.91
C ALA A 282 -25.71 38.35 -5.59
N PHE A 283 -24.59 38.04 -4.94
CA PHE A 283 -24.55 37.31 -3.66
C PHE A 283 -24.48 38.23 -2.44
N SER A 284 -24.26 39.53 -2.62
CA SER A 284 -24.23 40.51 -1.52
C SER A 284 -25.52 40.59 -0.67
N PRO A 285 -26.74 40.29 -1.19
CA PRO A 285 -27.94 40.25 -0.37
C PRO A 285 -28.09 38.97 0.47
N LEU A 286 -27.27 37.94 0.21
CA LEU A 286 -27.37 36.66 0.92
C LEU A 286 -26.63 36.73 2.26
N SER A 287 -27.12 35.98 3.23
CA SER A 287 -26.42 35.85 4.51
C SER A 287 -25.15 35.00 4.35
N PRO A 288 -24.11 35.20 5.18
CA PRO A 288 -22.89 34.40 5.15
C PRO A 288 -23.14 32.89 5.26
N GLU A 289 -24.18 32.49 6.00
CA GLU A 289 -24.56 31.08 6.16
C GLU A 289 -25.08 30.47 4.85
N ILE A 290 -25.87 31.22 4.08
CA ILE A 290 -26.35 30.77 2.77
C ILE A 290 -25.17 30.67 1.80
N CYS A 291 -24.27 31.67 1.79
CA CYS A 291 -23.05 31.61 1.00
C CYS A 291 -22.19 30.39 1.37
N GLN A 292 -22.07 30.08 2.66
CA GLN A 292 -21.36 28.91 3.14
C GLN A 292 -22.04 27.60 2.72
N MET A 293 -23.37 27.52 2.77
CA MET A 293 -24.12 26.37 2.27
C MET A 293 -23.87 26.18 0.76
N LEU A 294 -23.92 27.25 -0.03
CA LEU A 294 -23.64 27.20 -1.47
C LEU A 294 -22.24 26.67 -1.75
N MET A 295 -21.22 27.13 -1.01
CA MET A 295 -19.85 26.61 -1.14
C MET A 295 -19.76 25.11 -0.87
N GLY A 296 -20.59 24.56 0.00
CA GLY A 296 -20.65 23.12 0.29
C GLY A 296 -21.12 22.25 -0.87
N TYR A 297 -21.82 22.83 -1.87
CA TYR A 297 -22.29 22.12 -3.06
C TYR A 297 -21.38 22.29 -4.29
N LEU A 298 -20.36 23.14 -4.20
CA LEU A 298 -19.52 23.52 -5.33
C LEU A 298 -18.18 22.78 -5.30
N SER A 299 -17.63 22.50 -6.48
CA SER A 299 -16.27 21.97 -6.58
C SER A 299 -15.25 23.03 -6.14
N ARG A 300 -14.04 22.59 -5.72
CA ARG A 300 -12.92 23.51 -5.42
C ARG A 300 -12.66 24.50 -6.55
N ARG A 301 -12.77 24.04 -7.80
CA ARG A 301 -12.57 24.84 -8.99
C ARG A 301 -13.64 25.93 -9.11
N ASP A 302 -14.89 25.59 -8.86
CA ASP A 302 -16.00 26.54 -8.93
C ASP A 302 -15.94 27.56 -7.80
N VAL A 303 -15.56 27.14 -6.59
CA VAL A 303 -15.31 28.07 -5.48
C VAL A 303 -14.15 29.02 -5.81
N ALA A 304 -13.05 28.52 -6.37
CA ALA A 304 -11.94 29.36 -6.82
C ALA A 304 -12.38 30.37 -7.90
N ASN A 305 -13.21 29.95 -8.85
CA ASN A 305 -13.77 30.83 -9.86
C ASN A 305 -14.72 31.88 -9.23
N LEU A 306 -15.56 31.49 -8.27
CA LEU A 306 -16.46 32.41 -7.55
C LEU A 306 -15.70 33.51 -6.82
N ARG A 307 -14.56 33.16 -6.20
CA ARG A 307 -13.67 34.14 -5.54
C ARG A 307 -13.15 35.21 -6.49
N CYS A 308 -12.99 34.90 -7.78
CA CYS A 308 -12.53 35.86 -8.78
C CYS A 308 -13.65 36.79 -9.29
N VAL A 309 -14.93 36.44 -9.08
CA VAL A 309 -16.07 37.16 -9.67
C VAL A 309 -16.99 37.81 -8.65
N SER A 310 -17.01 37.35 -7.40
CA SER A 310 -17.91 37.83 -6.34
C SER A 310 -17.15 38.13 -5.05
N GLY A 311 -17.31 39.35 -4.56
CA GLY A 311 -16.71 39.82 -3.31
C GLY A 311 -17.16 39.00 -2.11
N SER A 312 -18.40 38.49 -2.15
CA SER A 312 -19.00 37.69 -1.10
C SER A 312 -18.29 36.36 -0.81
N PHE A 313 -17.45 35.87 -1.74
CA PHE A 313 -16.71 34.60 -1.58
C PHE A 313 -15.22 34.77 -1.38
N ILE A 314 -14.67 36.00 -1.44
CA ILE A 314 -13.21 36.22 -1.34
C ILE A 314 -12.65 35.63 -0.05
N GLN A 315 -13.38 35.89 1.03
CA GLN A 315 -13.13 35.43 2.38
C GLN A 315 -13.71 34.02 2.56
N LEU A 316 -12.84 33.02 2.74
CA LEU A 316 -13.25 31.64 3.00
C LEU A 316 -13.16 31.34 4.50
N PRO A 317 -14.22 30.77 5.10
CA PRO A 317 -14.21 30.44 6.52
C PRO A 317 -13.40 29.16 6.79
N GLN A 318 -12.85 29.03 7.99
CA GLN A 318 -12.16 27.81 8.45
C GLN A 318 -13.03 26.55 8.36
N THR A 319 -14.34 26.70 8.54
CA THR A 319 -15.34 25.63 8.40
C THR A 319 -15.41 25.05 6.99
N TYR A 320 -15.13 25.85 5.95
CA TYR A 320 -15.08 25.39 4.57
C TYR A 320 -13.95 24.37 4.39
N PHE A 321 -12.73 24.69 4.84
CA PHE A 321 -11.59 23.77 4.75
C PHE A 321 -11.78 22.51 5.59
N ARG A 322 -12.40 22.63 6.78
CA ARG A 322 -12.79 21.45 7.57
C ARG A 322 -13.73 20.53 6.80
N GLN A 323 -14.75 21.09 6.13
CA GLN A 323 -15.67 20.32 5.28
C GLN A 323 -14.92 19.68 4.12
N LEU A 324 -13.99 20.42 3.52
CA LEU A 324 -13.15 19.97 2.40
C LEU A 324 -12.34 18.74 2.77
N ILE A 325 -11.64 18.75 3.91
CA ILE A 325 -10.88 17.58 4.37
C ILE A 325 -11.82 16.41 4.67
N LYS A 326 -12.98 16.64 5.29
CA LYS A 326 -13.96 15.57 5.56
C LYS A 326 -14.50 14.92 4.28
N THR A 327 -14.70 15.70 3.22
CA THR A 327 -15.29 15.24 1.97
C THR A 327 -14.24 14.65 1.02
N GLU A 328 -13.08 15.29 0.88
CA GLU A 328 -12.04 14.86 -0.06
C GLU A 328 -11.00 13.93 0.54
N MET A 329 -10.87 13.88 1.87
CA MET A 329 -9.91 13.02 2.59
C MET A 329 -10.61 12.22 3.69
N PRO A 330 -11.65 11.41 3.37
CA PRO A 330 -12.40 10.63 4.37
C PRO A 330 -11.53 9.66 5.16
N TRP A 331 -10.37 9.28 4.62
CA TRP A 331 -9.34 8.48 5.30
C TRP A 331 -8.62 9.20 6.44
N MET A 332 -8.89 10.49 6.67
CA MET A 332 -8.43 11.21 7.87
C MET A 332 -9.46 11.07 8.98
N TRP A 333 -9.50 9.93 9.67
CA TRP A 333 -10.47 9.69 10.76
C TRP A 333 -10.16 10.52 12.02
N GLU A 334 -8.91 10.96 12.19
CA GLU A 334 -8.46 11.74 13.34
C GLU A 334 -9.18 13.09 13.45
N LEU A 335 -9.78 13.59 12.36
CA LEU A 335 -10.50 14.86 12.28
C LEU A 335 -11.58 15.02 13.36
N ALA A 336 -12.20 13.92 13.80
CA ALA A 336 -13.24 13.94 14.83
C ALA A 336 -12.69 14.35 16.21
N ALA A 337 -11.42 14.02 16.49
CA ALA A 337 -10.74 14.32 17.75
C ALA A 337 -10.06 15.69 17.75
N LEU A 338 -9.72 16.24 16.58
CA LEU A 338 -9.00 17.51 16.48
C LEU A 338 -9.81 18.71 16.97
N ARG A 339 -9.16 19.62 17.70
CA ARG A 339 -9.71 20.87 18.22
C ARG A 339 -8.69 21.99 18.05
N GLY A 340 -9.17 23.22 17.79
CA GLY A 340 -8.30 24.40 17.69
C GLY A 340 -7.30 24.36 16.54
N VAL A 341 -7.56 23.61 15.49
CA VAL A 341 -6.65 23.49 14.34
C VAL A 341 -6.97 24.57 13.29
N ASP A 342 -5.94 25.16 12.70
CA ASP A 342 -6.06 25.90 11.45
C ASP A 342 -6.32 24.91 10.30
N TRP A 343 -7.58 24.81 9.89
CA TRP A 343 -8.03 23.84 8.89
C TRP A 343 -7.50 24.15 7.50
N TYR A 344 -7.24 25.42 7.19
CA TYR A 344 -6.61 25.79 5.93
C TYR A 344 -5.17 25.30 5.85
N SER A 345 -4.36 25.63 6.85
CA SER A 345 -2.98 25.15 6.93
C SER A 345 -2.92 23.62 6.91
N LEU A 346 -3.81 22.95 7.66
CA LEU A 346 -3.89 21.49 7.66
C LEU A 346 -4.23 20.95 6.27
N TRP A 347 -5.26 21.49 5.60
CA TRP A 347 -5.64 21.05 4.26
C TRP A 347 -4.49 21.22 3.25
N CYS A 348 -3.78 22.35 3.29
CA CYS A 348 -2.63 22.60 2.41
C CYS A 348 -1.51 21.57 2.66
N LYS A 349 -1.12 21.36 3.93
CA LYS A 349 -0.05 20.43 4.29
C LYS A 349 -0.42 18.99 3.98
N LEU A 350 -1.66 18.56 4.25
CA LEU A 350 -2.14 17.23 3.91
C LEU A 350 -2.19 17.02 2.39
N SER A 351 -2.64 18.01 1.62
CA SER A 351 -2.68 17.93 0.16
C SER A 351 -1.28 17.72 -0.45
N VAL A 352 -0.25 18.31 0.15
CA VAL A 352 1.15 18.09 -0.25
C VAL A 352 1.68 16.75 0.27
N ALA A 353 1.32 16.37 1.49
CA ALA A 353 1.78 15.15 2.14
C ALA A 353 1.20 13.86 1.52
N ASP A 354 -0.02 13.91 0.98
CA ASP A 354 -0.67 12.80 0.25
C ASP A 354 -0.06 12.58 -1.16
N GLY A 355 0.95 13.38 -1.54
CA GLY A 355 1.75 13.16 -2.76
C GLY A 355 1.11 13.63 -4.07
N GLY A 356 -0.17 14.04 -4.08
CA GLY A 356 -0.82 14.54 -5.29
C GLY A 356 -0.96 13.45 -6.36
N ALA A 357 -1.76 12.43 -6.08
CA ALA A 357 -1.90 11.16 -6.83
C ALA A 357 -1.86 11.22 -8.38
N GLY A 358 -2.34 12.31 -9.02
CA GLY A 358 -2.35 12.43 -10.50
C GLY A 358 -1.00 12.82 -11.15
N LEU A 359 -0.06 13.38 -10.38
CA LEU A 359 1.27 13.74 -10.89
C LEU A 359 2.23 12.54 -10.87
N ASP A 360 2.08 11.67 -9.88
CA ASP A 360 2.93 10.50 -9.65
C ASP A 360 2.78 9.42 -10.74
N GLU A 361 1.59 9.22 -11.30
CA GLU A 361 1.37 8.22 -12.36
C GLU A 361 2.09 8.59 -13.66
N ASN A 362 2.01 9.86 -14.07
CA ASN A 362 2.68 10.35 -15.27
C ASN A 362 4.21 10.38 -15.09
N GLU A 363 4.68 10.78 -13.90
CA GLU A 363 6.12 10.72 -13.55
C GLU A 363 6.62 9.28 -13.61
N ARG A 364 5.91 8.33 -13.01
CA ARG A 364 6.29 6.91 -13.00
C ARG A 364 6.32 6.30 -14.40
N LYS A 365 5.31 6.59 -15.21
CA LYS A 365 5.30 6.15 -16.60
C LYS A 365 6.55 6.65 -17.33
N TRP A 366 6.90 7.92 -17.16
CA TRP A 366 8.12 8.48 -17.73
C TRP A 366 9.39 7.83 -17.18
N LEU A 367 9.49 7.60 -15.87
CA LEU A 367 10.63 6.91 -15.23
C LEU A 367 10.81 5.46 -15.72
N LYS A 368 9.73 4.78 -16.13
CA LYS A 368 9.77 3.44 -16.77
C LYS A 368 10.13 3.52 -18.25
N ASP A 369 9.52 4.46 -18.95
CA ASP A 369 9.65 4.59 -20.40
C ASP A 369 11.05 5.05 -20.80
N VAL A 370 11.69 5.95 -20.03
CA VAL A 370 13.04 6.45 -20.36
C VAL A 370 14.07 5.31 -20.44
N PRO A 371 14.27 4.46 -19.41
CA PRO A 371 15.15 3.30 -19.52
C PRO A 371 14.69 2.34 -20.62
N ARG A 372 13.39 2.04 -20.73
CA ARG A 372 12.85 1.11 -21.73
C ARG A 372 13.15 1.56 -23.15
N LEU A 373 13.04 2.85 -23.45
CA LEU A 373 13.37 3.42 -24.76
C LEU A 373 14.86 3.35 -25.04
N GLN A 374 15.72 3.62 -24.04
CA GLN A 374 17.17 3.49 -24.20
C GLN A 374 17.59 2.03 -24.43
N TYR A 375 16.98 1.08 -23.73
CA TYR A 375 17.21 -0.35 -23.95
C TYR A 375 16.62 -0.84 -25.28
N GLY A 376 15.50 -0.28 -25.72
CA GLY A 376 14.90 -0.53 -27.03
C GLY A 376 15.84 -0.11 -28.17
N LYS A 377 16.43 1.09 -28.09
CA LYS A 377 17.46 1.54 -29.04
C LYS A 377 18.65 0.59 -29.10
N LEU A 378 19.17 0.16 -27.95
CA LEU A 378 20.26 -0.81 -27.90
C LEU A 378 19.87 -2.15 -28.53
N HIS A 379 18.62 -2.59 -28.34
CA HIS A 379 18.13 -3.81 -28.99
C HIS A 379 18.10 -3.67 -30.52
N GLU A 380 17.57 -2.55 -31.04
CA GLU A 380 17.54 -2.25 -32.48
C GLU A 380 18.95 -2.18 -33.09
N GLU A 381 19.89 -1.52 -32.40
CA GLU A 381 21.31 -1.45 -32.79
C GLU A 381 21.94 -2.84 -32.88
N LEU A 382 21.71 -3.69 -31.88
CA LEU A 382 22.25 -5.06 -31.85
C LEU A 382 21.65 -5.94 -32.96
N VAL A 383 20.36 -5.76 -33.26
CA VAL A 383 19.69 -6.43 -34.39
C VAL A 383 20.30 -5.97 -35.72
N ALA A 384 20.54 -4.67 -35.89
CA ALA A 384 21.18 -4.12 -37.09
C ALA A 384 22.63 -4.59 -37.28
N GLU A 385 23.37 -4.83 -36.18
CA GLU A 385 24.71 -5.42 -36.19
C GLU A 385 24.73 -6.93 -36.51
N GLY A 386 23.57 -7.56 -36.74
CA GLY A 386 23.48 -9.01 -36.96
C GLY A 386 23.77 -9.83 -35.70
N LYS A 387 23.65 -9.21 -34.52
CA LYS A 387 23.82 -9.82 -33.19
C LYS A 387 22.48 -9.84 -32.44
N PRO A 388 21.43 -10.52 -32.95
CA PRO A 388 20.16 -10.60 -32.23
C PRO A 388 20.39 -11.29 -30.87
N MET A 389 19.65 -10.87 -29.85
CA MET A 389 19.64 -11.53 -28.55
C MET A 389 19.05 -12.94 -28.70
N SER A 390 19.88 -13.94 -29.02
CA SER A 390 19.49 -15.34 -28.92
C SER A 390 19.23 -15.67 -27.45
N ASN A 391 18.14 -16.39 -27.19
CA ASN A 391 17.59 -16.80 -25.90
C ASN A 391 18.55 -16.78 -24.68
N PRO A 392 18.10 -16.36 -23.48
CA PRO A 392 18.90 -16.20 -22.24
C PRO A 392 19.53 -17.50 -21.66
N GLY A 393 19.60 -18.57 -22.47
CA GLY A 393 20.24 -19.84 -22.16
C GLY A 393 21.53 -20.15 -22.94
N GLN A 394 21.88 -19.45 -24.02
CA GLN A 394 23.08 -19.78 -24.83
C GLN A 394 24.20 -18.75 -24.60
N SER A 395 25.27 -19.21 -23.94
CA SER A 395 26.59 -18.59 -23.80
C SER A 395 26.67 -17.05 -23.74
N GLY A 396 26.54 -16.52 -22.51
CA GLY A 396 27.35 -15.40 -22.03
C GLY A 396 26.92 -14.01 -22.49
N PHE A 397 26.41 -13.23 -21.53
CA PHE A 397 26.52 -11.77 -21.58
C PHE A 397 28.00 -11.39 -21.74
N ASN A 398 28.43 -11.13 -22.98
CA ASN A 398 29.79 -10.71 -23.27
C ASN A 398 30.07 -9.37 -22.55
N GLU A 399 31.36 -9.10 -22.28
CA GLU A 399 31.78 -7.88 -21.58
C GLU A 399 31.29 -6.61 -22.33
N GLU A 400 31.23 -6.69 -23.66
CA GLU A 400 30.70 -5.66 -24.55
C GLU A 400 29.23 -5.31 -24.24
N TRP A 401 28.35 -6.30 -24.08
CA TRP A 401 26.95 -6.08 -23.72
C TRP A 401 26.84 -5.44 -22.33
N ARG A 402 27.64 -5.88 -21.35
CA ARG A 402 27.64 -5.27 -20.01
C ARG A 402 28.06 -3.79 -20.05
N GLN A 403 29.05 -3.46 -20.87
CA GLN A 403 29.51 -2.08 -21.05
C GLN A 403 28.44 -1.22 -21.76
N ARG A 404 27.83 -1.72 -22.84
CA ARG A 404 26.77 -1.02 -23.57
C ARG A 404 25.51 -0.85 -22.73
N HIS A 405 25.07 -1.89 -22.02
CA HIS A 405 23.96 -1.84 -21.07
C HIS A 405 24.23 -0.82 -19.95
N SER A 406 25.45 -0.79 -19.40
CA SER A 406 25.85 0.20 -18.40
C SER A 406 25.89 1.63 -18.97
N ALA A 407 26.28 1.82 -20.24
CA ALA A 407 26.22 3.11 -20.90
C ALA A 407 24.78 3.60 -21.11
N MET A 408 23.87 2.73 -21.56
CA MET A 408 22.45 3.05 -21.71
C MET A 408 21.78 3.39 -20.38
N LYS A 409 22.10 2.63 -19.32
CA LYS A 409 21.64 2.96 -17.97
C LYS A 409 22.07 4.36 -17.55
N ARG A 410 23.35 4.72 -17.75
CA ARG A 410 23.84 6.07 -17.45
C ARG A 410 23.17 7.16 -18.29
N ALA A 411 22.86 6.87 -19.55
CA ALA A 411 22.14 7.81 -20.42
C ALA A 411 20.70 8.03 -19.93
N ALA A 412 19.99 6.95 -19.56
CA ALA A 412 18.67 7.02 -18.95
C ALA A 412 18.70 7.81 -17.62
N ASP A 413 19.65 7.51 -16.73
CA ASP A 413 19.82 8.23 -15.46
C ASP A 413 20.10 9.74 -15.68
N ALA A 414 20.90 10.08 -16.70
CA ALA A 414 21.19 11.47 -17.05
C ALA A 414 19.98 12.21 -17.63
N GLU A 415 19.17 11.54 -18.46
CA GLU A 415 17.92 12.07 -19.00
C GLU A 415 16.89 12.30 -17.88
N ILE A 416 16.77 11.35 -16.95
CA ILE A 416 15.93 11.48 -15.76
C ILE A 416 16.37 12.70 -14.94
N LYS A 417 17.68 12.82 -14.66
CA LYS A 417 18.22 13.96 -13.94
C LYS A 417 17.93 15.29 -14.65
N ALA A 418 18.12 15.35 -15.96
CA ALA A 418 17.87 16.56 -16.75
C ALA A 418 16.38 16.96 -16.73
N GLY A 419 15.46 16.00 -16.75
CA GLY A 419 14.02 16.26 -16.62
C GLY A 419 13.66 16.93 -15.28
N TYR A 420 14.22 16.45 -14.18
CA TYR A 420 14.05 17.10 -12.87
C TYR A 420 14.71 18.48 -12.80
N ASP A 421 15.95 18.62 -13.30
CA ASP A 421 16.65 19.91 -13.33
C ASP A 421 15.89 20.95 -14.18
N ALA A 422 15.15 20.52 -15.21
CA ALA A 422 14.30 21.36 -16.06
C ALA A 422 12.92 21.67 -15.46
N GLY A 423 12.61 21.15 -14.27
CA GLY A 423 11.31 21.35 -13.63
C GLY A 423 10.14 20.64 -14.32
N MET A 424 10.42 19.59 -15.11
CA MET A 424 9.40 18.77 -15.77
C MET A 424 8.46 18.10 -14.75
N TRP A 425 9.03 17.77 -13.59
CA TRP A 425 8.33 17.20 -12.45
C TRP A 425 8.60 18.06 -11.21
N PRO A 426 7.61 18.27 -10.34
CA PRO A 426 7.85 18.94 -9.08
C PRO A 426 8.92 18.17 -8.30
N ALA A 427 9.85 18.88 -7.67
CA ALA A 427 10.79 18.25 -6.75
C ALA A 427 9.97 17.50 -5.69
N ARG A 428 10.22 16.19 -5.52
CA ARG A 428 9.52 15.38 -4.51
C ARG A 428 9.61 16.13 -3.19
N SER A 429 8.45 16.51 -2.65
CA SER A 429 8.43 17.18 -1.36
C SER A 429 9.06 16.23 -0.35
N ASN A 430 9.97 16.72 0.49
CA ASN A 430 10.51 15.93 1.60
C ASN A 430 9.45 15.62 2.68
N HIS A 431 8.18 15.88 2.39
CA HIS A 431 7.04 15.83 3.30
C HIS A 431 5.96 14.85 2.82
N VAL A 432 6.21 14.05 1.78
CA VAL A 432 5.27 12.99 1.37
C VAL A 432 5.23 11.94 2.46
N LEU A 433 4.04 11.69 2.99
CA LEU A 433 3.80 10.67 4.01
C LEU A 433 3.31 9.41 3.30
N LEU A 434 4.23 8.47 3.04
CA LEU A 434 3.94 7.24 2.31
C LEU A 434 2.78 6.44 2.94
N GLY A 435 2.74 6.35 4.27
CA GLY A 435 1.66 5.70 5.00
C GLY A 435 0.30 6.37 4.77
N LEU A 436 0.24 7.70 4.66
CA LEU A 436 -1.00 8.44 4.38
C LEU A 436 -1.52 8.14 2.96
N ARG A 437 -0.60 8.06 1.99
CA ARG A 437 -0.94 7.68 0.62
C ARG A 437 -1.43 6.23 0.54
N ASN A 438 -0.82 5.30 1.29
CA ASN A 438 -1.29 3.92 1.35
C ASN A 438 -2.67 3.83 2.00
N ARG A 439 -2.86 4.58 3.08
CA ARG A 439 -4.13 4.68 3.81
C ARG A 439 -5.27 5.12 2.89
N ARG A 440 -5.06 6.17 2.09
CA ARG A 440 -6.02 6.62 1.08
C ARG A 440 -6.41 5.49 0.12
N ARG A 441 -5.41 4.83 -0.47
CA ARG A 441 -5.64 3.73 -1.42
C ARG A 441 -6.43 2.57 -0.78
N ILE A 442 -6.03 2.14 0.42
CA ILE A 442 -6.73 1.08 1.15
C ILE A 442 -8.16 1.53 1.52
N TRP A 443 -8.37 2.81 1.80
CA TRP A 443 -9.70 3.35 2.03
C TRP A 443 -10.60 3.22 0.79
N GLU A 444 -10.10 3.59 -0.39
CA GLU A 444 -10.82 3.44 -1.66
C GLU A 444 -11.18 1.97 -1.93
N ASP A 445 -10.25 1.05 -1.68
CA ASP A 445 -10.48 -0.41 -1.71
C ASP A 445 -11.57 -0.85 -0.72
N LEU A 446 -11.57 -0.31 0.49
CA LEU A 446 -12.54 -0.65 1.53
C LEU A 446 -13.93 -0.13 1.19
N GLU A 447 -14.08 1.05 0.60
CA GLU A 447 -15.39 1.55 0.13
C GLU A 447 -16.02 0.60 -0.88
N GLU A 448 -15.22 0.08 -1.81
CA GLU A 448 -15.66 -0.91 -2.79
C GLU A 448 -16.00 -2.25 -2.12
N ILE A 449 -15.21 -2.70 -1.15
CA ILE A 449 -15.53 -3.89 -0.34
C ILE A 449 -16.88 -3.70 0.38
N MET A 450 -17.11 -2.56 1.05
CA MET A 450 -18.37 -2.28 1.74
C MET A 450 -19.55 -2.25 0.78
N ARG A 451 -19.37 -1.66 -0.41
CA ARG A 451 -20.39 -1.63 -1.46
C ARG A 451 -20.75 -3.05 -1.91
N ARG A 452 -19.76 -3.93 -2.06
CA ARG A 452 -19.97 -5.34 -2.45
C ARG A 452 -20.65 -6.13 -1.33
N ILE A 453 -20.20 -5.97 -0.08
CA ILE A 453 -20.85 -6.59 1.10
C ILE A 453 -22.32 -6.19 1.18
N ALA A 454 -22.63 -4.91 1.00
CA ALA A 454 -24.01 -4.41 1.03
C ALA A 454 -24.87 -4.92 -0.14
N ALA A 455 -24.25 -5.36 -1.24
CA ALA A 455 -24.94 -5.97 -2.38
C ALA A 455 -25.19 -7.48 -2.19
N LEU A 456 -24.53 -8.12 -1.23
CA LEU A 456 -24.83 -9.51 -0.85
C LEU A 456 -26.17 -9.57 -0.13
N LEU A 457 -26.97 -10.60 -0.41
CA LEU A 457 -28.27 -10.77 0.24
C LEU A 457 -28.07 -10.99 1.76
N PRO A 458 -28.90 -10.37 2.62
CA PRO A 458 -28.92 -10.70 4.05
C PRO A 458 -29.37 -12.15 4.26
N ASP A 459 -28.78 -12.81 5.26
CA ASP A 459 -29.07 -14.22 5.60
C ASP A 459 -30.55 -14.49 5.92
N ASP A 460 -31.33 -13.46 6.28
CA ASP A 460 -32.76 -13.61 6.60
C ASP A 460 -33.62 -13.94 5.36
N LEU A 461 -33.01 -14.01 4.16
CA LEU A 461 -33.66 -14.33 2.88
C LEU A 461 -33.08 -15.57 2.18
N ALA A 462 -32.11 -16.28 2.78
CA ALA A 462 -31.48 -17.48 2.21
C ALA A 462 -31.98 -18.77 2.86
#